data_AF-A0A8T3TBM3-F1
#
_entry.id   AF-A0A8T3TBM3-F1
#
_cell.length_a   1.000
_cell.length_b   1.000
_cell.length_c   1.000
_cell.angle_alpha   90.00
_cell.angle_beta   90.00
_cell.angle_gamma   90.00
#
_symmetry.space_group_name_H-M   'P 1'
#
loop_
_entity.id
_entity.type
_entity.pdbx_description
1 polymer ?
#
loop_
_entity_poly.entity_id
_entity_poly.type
_entity_poly.pdbx_seq_one_letter_code
_entity_poly.pdbx_strand_id
1 'polypeptide(L)'
;FDVMYGEGISKEGGLLDVGVASDVVTKTGAWFTYGDVRLGQGREQAKEFLRQNRDVTQQLETEIRGKVATIEVPVEGISEAE
;
A
#
# COMPACT_ATOMS: atom_id res chain seq x y z
N PHE A 1 3.10 7.32 8.29
CA PHE A 1 3.84 6.04 8.23
C PHE A 1 3.82 5.41 9.60
N ASP A 2 3.17 4.27 9.76
CA ASP A 2 3.18 3.51 11.02
C ASP A 2 4.35 2.52 11.01
N VAL A 3 5.41 2.87 11.74
CA VAL A 3 6.53 1.98 12.04
C VAL A 3 6.12 1.08 13.19
N MET A 4 5.73 -0.16 12.89
CA MET A 4 5.63 -1.22 13.90
C MET A 4 6.99 -1.88 14.08
N TYR A 5 7.60 -1.61 15.24
CA TYR A 5 8.88 -2.17 15.68
C TYR A 5 8.66 -3.61 16.14
N GLY A 6 9.19 -4.61 15.41
CA GLY A 6 9.21 -6.00 15.87
C GLY A 6 9.18 -7.09 14.80
N GLU A 7 8.58 -6.84 13.63
CA GLU A 7 8.44 -7.87 12.56
C GLU A 7 9.01 -7.40 11.19
N GLY A 8 9.73 -6.27 11.19
CA GLY A 8 10.06 -5.56 9.95
C GLY A 8 8.82 -4.85 9.38
N ILE A 9 9.04 -3.82 8.57
CA ILE A 9 7.96 -3.06 7.93
C ILE A 9 7.08 -4.05 7.14
N SER A 10 5.83 -4.24 7.56
CA SER A 10 4.88 -5.10 6.83
C SER A 10 4.64 -4.50 5.45
N LYS A 11 5.32 -5.05 4.43
CA LYS A 11 5.28 -4.57 3.05
C LYS A 11 3.85 -4.47 2.54
N GLU A 12 3.00 -5.44 2.89
CA GLU A 12 1.59 -5.47 2.48
C GLU A 12 0.75 -4.40 3.17
N GLY A 13 1.05 -4.09 4.43
CA GLY A 13 0.39 -3.01 5.16
C GLY A 13 0.74 -1.64 4.56
N GLY A 14 2.02 -1.41 4.27
CA GLY A 14 2.46 -0.20 3.59
C GLY A 14 1.87 -0.05 2.19
N LEU A 15 1.78 -1.14 1.43
CA LEU A 15 1.11 -1.16 0.12
C LEU A 15 -0.36 -0.78 0.21
N LEU A 16 -1.09 -1.24 1.24
CA LEU A 16 -2.47 -0.82 1.47
C LEU A 16 -2.58 0.67 1.80
N ASP A 17 -1.71 1.20 2.67
CA ASP A 17 -1.74 2.63 3.01
C ASP A 17 -1.44 3.51 1.80
N VAL A 18 -0.36 3.21 1.09
CA VAL A 18 0.04 3.97 -0.10
C VAL A 18 -0.98 3.77 -1.22
N GLY A 19 -1.55 2.58 -1.35
CA GLY A 19 -2.60 2.28 -2.31
C GLY A 19 -3.87 3.09 -2.07
N VAL A 20 -4.30 3.22 -0.82
CA VAL A 20 -5.44 4.09 -0.46
C VAL A 20 -5.08 5.56 -0.66
N ALA A 21 -3.88 5.98 -0.27
CA ALA A 21 -3.43 7.37 -0.44
C ALA A 21 -3.26 7.78 -1.92
N SER A 22 -2.96 6.83 -2.81
CA SER A 22 -2.77 7.05 -4.24
C SER A 22 -4.05 6.81 -5.07
N ASP A 23 -5.19 6.60 -4.40
CA ASP A 23 -6.47 6.29 -5.04
C ASP A 23 -6.39 5.06 -5.98
N VAL A 24 -5.55 4.10 -5.60
CA VAL A 24 -5.39 2.81 -6.28
C VAL A 24 -6.25 1.74 -5.59
N VAL A 25 -6.31 1.80 -4.26
CA VAL A 25 -7.13 0.92 -3.43
C VAL A 25 -8.32 1.72 -2.91
N THR A 26 -9.52 1.28 -3.25
CA THR A 26 -10.76 1.87 -2.76
C THR A 26 -11.17 1.21 -1.45
N LYS A 27 -11.50 2.04 -0.46
CA LYS A 27 -12.05 1.57 0.81
C LYS A 27 -13.53 1.92 0.90
N THR A 28 -14.41 0.93 0.79
CA THR A 28 -15.86 1.10 0.95
C THR A 28 -16.29 0.54 2.31
N GLY A 29 -16.47 1.45 3.28
CA GLY A 29 -16.76 1.07 4.67
C GLY A 29 -15.58 0.31 5.29
N ALA A 30 -15.77 -0.97 5.58
CA ALA A 30 -14.72 -1.86 6.06
C ALA A 30 -14.02 -2.65 4.93
N TRP A 31 -14.48 -2.57 3.69
CA TRP A 31 -13.95 -3.37 2.59
C TRP A 31 -12.85 -2.65 1.83
N PHE A 32 -11.78 -3.36 1.50
CA PHE A 32 -10.72 -2.92 0.60
C PHE A 32 -10.86 -3.61 -0.75
N THR A 33 -10.80 -2.81 -1.81
CA THR A 33 -10.92 -3.25 -3.20
C THR A 33 -9.83 -2.60 -4.05
N TYR A 34 -9.17 -3.38 -4.90
CA TYR A 34 -8.21 -2.91 -5.89
C TYR A 34 -8.79 -3.17 -7.28
N GLY A 35 -9.15 -2.13 -8.02
CA GLY A 35 -9.95 -2.27 -9.25
C GLY A 35 -11.24 -3.04 -8.99
N ASP A 36 -11.38 -4.23 -9.60
CA ASP A 36 -12.49 -5.17 -9.37
C ASP A 36 -12.17 -6.28 -8.36
N VAL A 37 -10.95 -6.33 -7.84
CA VAL A 37 -10.48 -7.38 -6.92
C VAL A 37 -10.77 -6.97 -5.47
N ARG A 38 -11.56 -7.79 -4.78
CA ARG A 38 -11.86 -7.58 -3.36
C ARG A 38 -10.74 -8.14 -2.50
N LEU A 39 -9.92 -7.26 -1.92
CA LEU A 39 -8.77 -7.63 -1.09
C LEU A 39 -9.21 -8.20 0.27
N GLY A 40 -10.31 -7.70 0.83
CA GLY A 40 -10.88 -8.25 2.07
C GLY A 40 -11.59 -7.23 2.93
N GLN A 41 -12.22 -7.71 4.00
CA GLN A 41 -12.88 -6.87 5.00
C GLN A 41 -11.91 -6.58 6.15
N GLY A 42 -11.55 -5.32 6.30
CA GLY A 42 -10.59 -4.85 7.28
C GLY A 42 -9.16 -5.02 6.79
N ARG A 43 -8.26 -4.32 7.48
CA ARG A 43 -6.85 -4.24 7.13
C ARG A 43 -6.15 -5.59 7.21
N GLU A 44 -6.44 -6.37 8.26
CA GLU A 44 -5.80 -7.68 8.46
C GLU A 44 -6.10 -8.68 7.35
N GLN A 45 -7.38 -8.81 6.94
CA GLN A 45 -7.75 -9.69 5.82
C GLN A 45 -7.15 -9.21 4.49
N ALA A 46 -7.11 -7.90 4.26
CA ALA A 46 -6.50 -7.36 3.05
C ALA A 46 -4.98 -7.63 2.99
N LYS A 47 -4.26 -7.52 4.12
CA LYS A 47 -2.84 -7.89 4.19
C LYS A 47 -2.64 -9.39 3.94
N GLU A 48 -3.46 -10.24 4.53
CA GLU A 48 -3.40 -11.69 4.34
C GLU A 48 -3.63 -12.05 2.87
N PHE A 49 -4.63 -11.44 2.23
CA PHE A 49 -4.87 -11.61 0.80
C PHE A 49 -3.64 -11.24 -0.03
N LEU A 50 -3.01 -10.09 0.23
CA LEU A 50 -1.80 -9.67 -0.48
C LEU A 50 -0.62 -10.63 -0.21
N ARG A 51 -0.47 -11.13 1.01
CA ARG A 51 0.55 -12.14 1.35
C ARG A 51 0.38 -13.43 0.55
N GLN A 52 -0.86 -13.90 0.43
CA GLN A 52 -1.19 -15.12 -0.31
C GLN A 52 -1.16 -14.91 -1.83
N ASN A 53 -1.48 -13.71 -2.31
CA ASN A 53 -1.59 -13.38 -3.73
C ASN A 53 -0.44 -12.44 -4.13
N ARG A 54 0.74 -13.03 -4.35
CA ARG A 54 1.96 -12.30 -4.76
C ARG A 54 1.81 -11.61 -6.11
N ASP A 55 1.04 -12.18 -7.05
CA ASP A 55 0.78 -11.59 -8.37
C ASP A 55 0.02 -10.27 -8.26
N VAL A 56 -1.09 -10.25 -7.50
CA VAL A 56 -1.88 -9.04 -7.24
C VAL A 56 -1.05 -8.00 -6.49
N THR A 57 -0.23 -8.45 -5.54
CA THR A 57 0.67 -7.56 -4.78
C THR A 57 1.69 -6.87 -5.68
N GLN A 58 2.28 -7.59 -6.64
CA GLN A 58 3.22 -7.01 -7.60
C GLN A 58 2.54 -6.04 -8.57
N GLN A 59 1.33 -6.37 -9.03
CA GLN A 59 0.53 -5.46 -9.85
C GLN A 59 0.20 -4.17 -9.10
N LEU A 60 -0.29 -4.30 -7.87
CA LEU A 60 -0.59 -3.19 -6.98
C LEU A 60 0.65 -2.32 -6.73
N GLU A 61 1.80 -2.92 -6.43
CA GLU A 61 3.06 -2.20 -6.24
C GLU A 61 3.51 -1.45 -7.50
N THR A 62 3.38 -2.09 -8.66
CA THR A 62 3.76 -1.49 -9.95
C THR A 62 2.88 -0.30 -10.28
N GLU A 63 1.57 -0.43 -10.07
CA GLU A 63 0.62 0.65 -10.31
C GLU A 63 0.83 1.82 -9.35
N ILE A 64 1.01 1.53 -8.06
CA ILE A 64 1.35 2.54 -7.05
C ILE A 64 2.64 3.27 -7.44
N ARG A 65 3.70 2.54 -7.82
CA ARG A 65 4.97 3.14 -8.24
C ARG A 65 4.81 3.99 -9.51
N GLY A 66 3.98 3.56 -10.45
CA GLY A 66 3.67 4.31 -11.68
C GLY A 66 2.94 5.63 -11.38
N LYS A 67 1.98 5.62 -10.45
CA LYS A 67 1.32 6.84 -10.00
C LYS A 67 2.28 7.76 -9.25
N VAL A 68 3.07 7.24 -8.31
CA VAL A 68 4.06 8.02 -7.56
C VAL A 68 5.15 8.61 -8.46
N ALA A 69 5.56 7.92 -9.53
CA ALA A 69 6.52 8.48 -10.50
C ALA A 69 5.96 9.67 -11.30
N THR A 70 4.64 9.83 -11.35
CA THR A 70 3.95 10.96 -12.01
C THR A 70 3.57 12.05 -11.00
N ILE A 71 3.62 11.75 -9.71
CA ILE A 71 3.44 12.71 -8.63
C ILE A 71 4.82 13.25 -8.30
N GLU A 72 5.11 14.51 -8.68
CA GLU A 72 6.22 15.25 -8.07
C GLU A 72 5.96 15.31 -6.57
N VAL A 73 6.53 14.37 -5.81
CA VAL A 73 6.49 14.41 -4.36
C VAL A 73 7.55 15.45 -3.97
N PRO A 74 7.20 16.62 -3.41
CA PRO A 74 8.19 17.45 -2.76
C PRO A 74 8.74 16.63 -1.59
N VAL A 75 9.96 16.11 -1.77
CA VAL A 75 10.72 15.44 -0.72
C VAL A 75 11.20 16.50 0.29
N GLU A 76 10.28 17.07 1.06
CA GLU A 76 10.66 17.76 2.29
C GLU A 76 11.07 16.71 3.32
N GLY A 77 12.38 16.63 3.59
CA GLY A 77 12.85 16.28 4.92
C GLY A 77 13.53 14.93 5.14
N ILE A 78 14.33 14.41 4.21
CA ILE A 78 15.49 13.62 4.60
C ILE A 78 16.74 14.48 4.42
N SER A 79 17.00 15.32 5.43
CA SER A 79 18.32 15.89 5.62
C SER A 79 19.30 14.75 5.82
N GLU A 80 20.17 14.55 4.83
CA GLU A 80 21.40 13.80 4.98
C GLU A 80 22.14 14.36 6.21
N ALA A 81 22.35 13.50 7.21
CA ALA A 81 23.25 13.82 8.31
C ALA A 81 24.68 13.68 7.78
N GLU A 82 25.37 14.82 7.63
CA GLU A 82 26.82 14.90 7.53
C GLU A 82 27.45 14.81 8.94
#